data_AF-A0A7C1M8R9-F1
#
_entry.id   AF-A0A7C1M8R9-F1
#
_cell.length_a   1.000
_cell.length_b   1.000
_cell.length_c   1.000
_cell.angle_alpha   90.00
_cell.angle_beta   90.00
_cell.angle_gamma   90.00
#
_symmetry.space_group_name_H-M   'P 1'
#
loop_
_entity.id
_entity.type
_entity.pdbx_description
1 polymer ?
#
loop_
_entity_poly.entity_id
_entity_poly.type
_entity_poly.pdbx_seq_one_letter_code
_entity_poly.pdbx_strand_id
1 'polypeptide(L)'
;MYKNKEVSIKLSEEANDVYEELNKLVGEEKRKEINSSFHQTLLRSIKRVKELLKNNPFAGDQVQRRQLPKKYLKEYDADNVWRIELANRWRLIYTITGNKVEIITFVMDIFNHKKL
;
A
#
# COMPACT_ATOMS: atom_id res chain seq x y z
N MET A 1 -9.09 18.90 -6.18
CA MET A 1 -7.61 18.80 -6.32
C MET A 1 -6.97 19.32 -5.03
N TYR A 2 -6.29 18.47 -4.25
CA TYR A 2 -5.66 18.81 -2.96
C TYR A 2 -4.33 19.55 -3.17
N LYS A 3 -4.37 20.71 -3.83
CA LYS A 3 -3.19 21.35 -4.41
C LYS A 3 -2.16 21.96 -3.42
N ASN A 4 -2.45 22.00 -2.11
CA ASN A 4 -1.59 22.64 -1.10
C ASN A 4 -1.33 21.78 0.15
N LYS A 5 -1.60 20.47 0.11
CA LYS A 5 -1.40 19.58 1.27
C LYS A 5 -0.21 18.68 1.04
N GLU A 6 0.68 18.62 2.01
CA GLU A 6 1.80 17.68 1.98
C GLU A 6 1.26 16.28 2.33
N VAL A 7 1.53 15.31 1.45
CA VAL A 7 1.12 13.92 1.66
C VAL A 7 2.35 13.09 2.00
N SER A 8 2.39 12.55 3.22
CA SER A 8 3.42 11.62 3.64
C SER A 8 2.87 10.18 3.58
N ILE A 9 3.71 9.23 3.14
CA ILE A 9 3.34 7.81 3.12
C ILE A 9 4.21 7.08 4.15
N LYS A 10 3.56 6.42 5.10
CA LYS A 10 4.19 5.58 6.13
C LYS A 10 3.77 4.13 5.91
N LEU A 11 4.71 3.20 6.10
CA LEU A 11 4.43 1.77 6.05
C LEU A 11 4.33 1.26 7.49
N SER A 12 3.39 0.36 7.79
CA SER A 12 3.46 -0.49 8.98
C SER A 12 4.73 -1.35 8.92
N GLU A 13 5.12 -1.92 10.06
CA GLU A 13 6.21 -2.90 10.11
C GLU A 13 5.95 -4.04 9.12
N GLU A 14 4.74 -4.61 9.15
CA GLU A 14 4.30 -5.70 8.27
C GLU A 14 4.37 -5.31 6.78
N ALA A 15 3.88 -4.12 6.42
CA ALA A 15 3.93 -3.64 5.04
C ALA A 15 5.37 -3.30 4.60
N ASN A 16 6.21 -2.83 5.52
CA ASN A 16 7.60 -2.52 5.26
C ASN A 16 8.41 -3.80 5.02
N ASP A 17 8.20 -4.85 5.81
CA ASP A 17 8.87 -6.14 5.65
C ASP A 17 8.57 -6.74 4.27
N VAL A 18 7.30 -6.75 3.85
CA VAL A 18 6.90 -7.20 2.50
C VAL A 18 7.56 -6.33 1.43
N TYR A 19 7.62 -5.01 1.63
CA TYR A 19 8.23 -4.10 0.66
C TYR A 19 9.74 -4.31 0.53
N GLU A 20 10.46 -4.48 1.64
CA GLU A 20 11.91 -4.71 1.66
C GLU A 20 12.27 -6.08 1.10
N GLU A 21 11.54 -7.15 1.46
CA GLU A 21 11.71 -8.48 0.88
C GLU A 21 11.53 -8.43 -0.65
N LEU A 22 10.49 -7.76 -1.13
CA LEU A 22 10.25 -7.60 -2.57
C LEU A 22 11.36 -6.82 -3.27
N ASN A 23 11.89 -5.76 -2.65
CA ASN A 23 13.03 -5.02 -3.21
C ASN A 23 14.28 -5.90 -3.30
N LYS A 24 14.55 -6.73 -2.27
CA LYS A 24 15.66 -7.68 -2.28
C LYS A 24 15.53 -8.68 -3.41
N LEU A 25 14.36 -9.33 -3.55
CA LEU A 25 14.09 -10.29 -4.62
C LEU A 25 14.26 -9.67 -6.01
N VAL A 26 13.70 -8.47 -6.24
CA VAL A 26 13.87 -7.75 -7.50
C VAL A 26 15.34 -7.39 -7.76
N GLY A 27 16.08 -7.01 -6.72
CA GLY A 27 17.52 -6.76 -6.83
C GLY A 27 18.31 -8.00 -7.24
N GLU A 28 17.98 -9.16 -6.69
CA GLU A 28 18.58 -10.45 -7.06
C GLU A 28 18.25 -10.86 -8.49
N GLU A 29 16.99 -10.71 -8.91
CA GLU A 29 16.56 -10.99 -10.28
C GLU A 29 17.31 -10.14 -11.30
N LYS A 30 17.47 -8.84 -11.04
CA LYS A 30 18.22 -7.95 -11.91
C LYS A 30 19.69 -8.33 -12.02
N ARG A 31 20.32 -8.75 -10.91
CA ARG A 31 21.71 -9.28 -10.93
C ARG A 31 21.86 -10.55 -11.75
N LYS A 32 20.77 -11.32 -11.90
CA LYS A 32 20.69 -12.52 -12.75
C LYS A 32 20.20 -12.21 -14.17
N GLU A 33 20.17 -10.94 -14.57
CA GLU A 33 19.71 -10.49 -15.90
C GLU A 33 18.24 -10.85 -16.22
N ILE A 34 17.43 -11.12 -15.18
CA ILE A 34 16.01 -11.33 -15.34
C ILE A 34 15.34 -9.96 -15.50
N ASN A 35 14.89 -9.66 -16.72
CA ASN A 35 14.34 -8.35 -17.07
C ASN A 35 12.81 -8.25 -16.92
N SER A 36 12.14 -9.37 -16.66
CA SER A 36 10.70 -9.42 -16.42
C SER A 36 10.37 -10.55 -15.46
N SER A 37 9.67 -10.22 -14.39
CA SER A 37 9.19 -11.16 -13.40
C SER A 37 7.88 -10.68 -12.79
N PHE A 38 7.23 -11.59 -12.08
CA PHE A 38 6.11 -11.25 -11.21
C PHE A 38 6.52 -10.22 -10.14
N HIS A 39 7.67 -10.40 -9.47
CA HIS A 39 8.15 -9.51 -8.41
C HIS A 39 8.40 -8.09 -8.91
N GLN A 40 9.04 -7.94 -10.06
CA GLN A 40 9.28 -6.65 -10.69
C GLN A 40 7.98 -5.94 -11.06
N THR A 41 7.00 -6.70 -11.55
CA THR A 41 5.68 -6.16 -11.89
C THR A 41 4.93 -5.69 -10.65
N LEU A 42 4.96 -6.47 -9.57
CA LEU A 42 4.36 -6.08 -8.29
C LEU A 42 5.03 -4.83 -7.72
N LEU A 43 6.37 -4.78 -7.70
CA LEU A 43 7.12 -3.64 -7.19
C LEU A 43 6.83 -2.36 -7.98
N ARG A 44 6.77 -2.44 -9.31
CA ARG A 44 6.35 -1.32 -10.16
C ARG A 44 4.92 -0.86 -9.82
N SER A 45 4.00 -1.79 -9.59
CA SER A 45 2.63 -1.46 -9.20
C SER A 45 2.57 -0.74 -7.86
N ILE A 46 3.31 -1.21 -6.85
CA ILE A 46 3.39 -0.57 -5.53
C ILE A 46 3.95 0.85 -5.65
N LYS A 47 5.07 1.04 -6.37
CA LYS A 47 5.67 2.36 -6.58
C LYS A 47 4.70 3.32 -7.28
N ARG A 48 4.01 2.86 -8.34
CA ARG A 48 2.98 3.64 -9.03
C ARG A 48 1.86 4.06 -8.09
N VAL A 49 1.37 3.14 -7.26
CA VAL A 49 0.30 3.44 -6.29
C VAL A 49 0.80 4.41 -5.21
N LYS A 50 2.03 4.29 -4.71
CA LYS A 50 2.59 5.27 -3.77
C LYS A 50 2.60 6.68 -4.38
N GLU A 51 3.03 6.83 -5.63
CA GLU A 51 2.99 8.13 -6.30
C GLU A 51 1.57 8.62 -6.55
N LEU A 52 0.63 7.72 -6.87
CA LEU A 52 -0.78 8.06 -6.98
C LEU A 52 -1.33 8.60 -5.65
N LEU A 53 -1.02 7.93 -4.52
CA LEU A 53 -1.50 8.31 -3.19
C LEU A 53 -0.91 9.65 -2.73
N LYS A 54 0.33 9.97 -3.10
CA LYS A 54 0.90 11.32 -2.86
C LYS A 54 0.10 12.42 -3.56
N ASN A 55 -0.44 12.15 -4.74
CA ASN A 55 -1.22 13.12 -5.52
C ASN A 55 -2.71 13.10 -5.17
N ASN A 56 -3.23 11.94 -4.77
CA ASN A 56 -4.61 11.72 -4.39
C ASN A 56 -4.70 10.65 -3.29
N PRO A 57 -4.68 11.03 -2.01
CA PRO A 57 -4.76 10.10 -0.88
C PRO A 57 -6.03 9.24 -0.88
N PHE A 58 -7.12 9.75 -1.46
CA PHE A 58 -8.42 9.09 -1.52
C PHE A 58 -8.58 8.18 -2.76
N ALA A 59 -7.47 7.84 -3.43
CA ALA A 59 -7.48 6.95 -4.58
C ALA A 59 -7.67 5.48 -4.15
N GLY A 60 -8.82 4.89 -4.47
CA GLY A 60 -9.14 3.51 -4.17
C GLY A 60 -10.59 3.36 -3.75
N ASP A 61 -10.91 2.20 -3.18
CA ASP A 61 -12.23 1.92 -2.63
C ASP A 61 -12.18 2.00 -1.10
N GLN A 62 -13.09 2.76 -0.51
CA GLN A 62 -13.29 2.72 0.94
C GLN A 62 -13.92 1.38 1.33
N VAL A 63 -13.32 0.69 2.29
CA VAL A 63 -13.79 -0.61 2.77
C VAL A 63 -14.81 -0.40 3.89
N GLN A 64 -15.98 -1.03 3.77
CA GLN A 64 -17.00 -0.93 4.80
C GLN A 64 -16.51 -1.59 6.09
N ARG A 65 -16.73 -0.93 7.24
CA ARG A 65 -16.26 -1.41 8.55
C ARG A 65 -16.62 -2.87 8.85
N ARG A 66 -17.80 -3.32 8.43
CA ARG A 66 -18.26 -4.72 8.59
C ARG A 66 -17.46 -5.76 7.80
N GLN A 67 -16.76 -5.33 6.76
CA GLN A 67 -15.93 -6.18 5.90
C GLN A 67 -14.46 -6.19 6.33
N LEU A 68 -14.09 -5.38 7.32
CA LEU A 68 -12.72 -5.31 7.80
C LEU A 68 -12.41 -6.48 8.74
N PRO A 69 -11.30 -7.20 8.50
CA PRO A 69 -10.73 -8.08 9.50
C PRO A 69 -10.55 -7.35 10.85
N LYS A 70 -10.93 -8.03 11.95
CA LYS A 70 -10.85 -7.46 13.30
C LYS A 70 -9.43 -7.02 13.68
N LYS A 71 -8.39 -7.64 13.11
CA LYS A 71 -6.98 -7.25 13.34
C LYS A 71 -6.76 -5.77 13.02
N TYR A 72 -7.29 -5.28 11.89
CA TYR A 72 -7.06 -3.90 11.48
C TYR A 72 -7.74 -2.87 12.40
N LEU A 73 -8.90 -3.22 12.96
CA LEU A 73 -9.59 -2.37 13.93
C LEU A 73 -8.90 -2.35 15.29
N LYS A 74 -8.19 -3.43 15.67
CA LYS A 74 -7.53 -3.56 16.98
C LYS A 74 -6.11 -3.00 16.98
N GLU A 75 -5.36 -3.24 15.91
CA GLU A 75 -3.93 -2.92 15.81
C GLU A 75 -3.68 -1.52 15.28
N TYR A 76 -4.56 -1.00 14.41
CA TYR A 76 -4.32 0.24 13.67
C TYR A 76 -5.32 1.36 13.97
N ASP A 77 -6.30 1.14 14.86
CA ASP A 77 -7.36 2.08 15.25
C ASP A 77 -7.98 2.84 14.05
N ALA A 78 -8.10 2.14 12.90
CA ALA A 78 -8.50 2.74 11.65
C ALA A 78 -10.01 2.60 11.44
N ASP A 79 -10.76 3.66 11.72
CA ASP A 79 -12.18 3.78 11.40
C ASP A 79 -12.43 3.97 9.88
N ASN A 80 -11.38 4.34 9.14
CA ASN A 80 -11.40 4.68 7.71
C ASN A 80 -10.34 3.89 6.91
N VAL A 81 -10.68 2.66 6.54
CA VAL A 81 -9.80 1.81 5.73
C VAL A 81 -10.11 1.92 4.24
N TRP A 82 -9.05 1.99 3.45
CA TRP A 82 -9.06 2.05 2.00
C TRP A 82 -8.32 0.86 1.40
N ARG A 83 -8.74 0.47 0.20
CA ARG A 83 -8.15 -0.60 -0.59
C ARG A 83 -7.86 -0.08 -1.99
N ILE A 84 -6.67 -0.38 -2.49
CA ILE A 84 -6.35 -0.22 -3.91
C ILE A 84 -5.73 -1.49 -4.46
N GLU A 85 -6.20 -1.90 -5.64
CA GLU A 85 -5.70 -3.10 -6.33
C GLU A 85 -4.30 -2.84 -6.91
N LEU A 86 -3.44 -3.83 -6.76
CA LEU A 86 -2.11 -3.93 -7.34
C LEU A 86 -2.10 -4.99 -8.45
N ALA A 87 -0.97 -5.09 -9.14
CA ALA A 87 -0.77 -6.16 -10.11
C ALA A 87 -1.02 -7.55 -9.50
N ASN A 88 -1.50 -8.48 -10.33
CA ASN A 88 -1.65 -9.89 -9.98
C ASN A 88 -2.55 -10.16 -8.77
N ARG A 89 -3.63 -9.39 -8.60
CA ARG A 89 -4.63 -9.53 -7.52
C ARG A 89 -4.08 -9.26 -6.11
N TRP A 90 -2.92 -8.60 -6.03
CA TRP A 90 -2.42 -8.04 -4.79
C TRP A 90 -3.20 -6.79 -4.44
N ARG A 91 -3.24 -6.45 -3.16
CA ARG A 91 -3.91 -5.26 -2.65
C ARG A 91 -2.98 -4.52 -1.73
N LEU A 92 -3.11 -3.21 -1.76
CA LEU A 92 -2.55 -2.31 -0.77
C LEU A 92 -3.72 -1.81 0.09
N ILE A 93 -3.67 -2.10 1.38
CA ILE A 93 -4.66 -1.65 2.36
C ILE A 93 -4.04 -0.53 3.18
N TYR A 94 -4.75 0.59 3.31
CA TYR A 94 -4.23 1.76 3.98
C TYR A 94 -5.31 2.56 4.71
N THR A 95 -4.90 3.41 5.64
CA THR A 95 -5.74 4.43 6.27
C THR A 95 -5.19 5.81 5.95
N ILE A 96 -6.06 6.82 6.02
CA ILE A 96 -5.72 8.22 5.83
C ILE A 96 -5.93 8.92 7.16
N THR A 97 -4.87 9.40 7.79
CA THR A 97 -4.97 10.26 8.98
C THR A 97 -4.40 11.64 8.64
N GLY A 98 -4.80 12.69 9.34
CA GLY A 98 -4.20 14.00 9.08
C GLY A 98 -5.05 15.19 9.50
N ASN A 99 -4.46 16.37 9.33
CA ASN A 99 -5.08 17.65 9.64
C ASN A 99 -5.22 18.51 8.36
N LYS A 100 -5.42 19.83 8.52
CA LYS A 100 -5.60 20.73 7.36
C LYS A 100 -4.34 20.89 6.50
N VAL A 101 -3.16 20.65 7.05
CA VAL A 101 -1.83 20.92 6.44
C VAL A 101 -1.17 19.64 5.93
N GLU A 102 -1.26 18.54 6.68
CA GLU A 102 -0.62 17.27 6.36
C GLU A 102 -1.65 16.14 6.25
N ILE A 103 -1.49 15.30 5.23
CA ILE A 103 -2.21 14.03 5.08
C ILE A 103 -1.20 12.88 5.16
N ILE A 104 -1.41 11.96 6.09
CA ILE A 104 -0.59 10.77 6.29
C ILE A 104 -1.35 9.56 5.74
N THR A 105 -0.79 8.91 4.74
CA THR A 105 -1.29 7.63 4.24
C THR A 105 -0.48 6.51 4.88
N PHE A 106 -1.12 5.72 5.73
CA PHE A 106 -0.48 4.60 6.43
C PHE A 106 -0.86 3.27 5.76
N VAL A 107 0.11 2.62 5.12
CA VAL A 107 -0.09 1.31 4.49
C VAL A 107 -0.01 0.24 5.57
N MET A 108 -1.14 -0.42 5.84
CA MET A 108 -1.25 -1.46 6.87
C MET A 108 -0.77 -2.81 6.35
N ASP A 109 -1.07 -3.15 5.09
CA ASP A 109 -0.87 -4.51 4.57
C ASP A 109 -0.72 -4.53 3.05
N ILE A 110 0.09 -5.46 2.54
CA ILE A 110 0.29 -5.74 1.11
C ILE A 110 0.21 -7.26 0.92
N PHE A 111 -0.88 -7.74 0.32
CA PHE A 111 -1.14 -9.19 0.20
C PHE A 111 -1.94 -9.57 -1.05
N ASN A 112 -1.90 -10.85 -1.44
CA ASN A 112 -2.73 -11.43 -2.50
C ASN A 112 -4.07 -11.96 -1.94
N HIS A 113 -5.17 -11.86 -2.70
CA HIS A 113 -6.47 -12.48 -2.34
C HIS A 113 -6.37 -13.98 -2.03
N LYS A 114 -5.34 -14.67 -2.55
CA LYS A 114 -5.03 -16.04 -2.17
C LYS A 114 -4.17 -16.05 -0.90
N LYS A 115 -4.83 -15.91 0.25
CA LYS A 115 -4.50 -16.60 1.52
C LYS A 115 -5.52 -16.26 2.62
N LEU A 116 -6.45 -17.19 2.82
CA LEU A 116 -6.70 -17.87 4.09
C LEU A 116 -6.87 -19.35 3.74
#